data_AF-A0A3A9JLU2-F1
#
_entry.id   AF-A0A3A9JLU2-F1
#
_cell.length_a   1.000
_cell.length_b   1.000
_cell.length_c   1.000
_cell.angle_alpha   90.00
_cell.angle_beta   90.00
_cell.angle_gamma   90.00
#
_symmetry.space_group_name_H-M   'P 1'
#
loop_
_entity.id
_entity.type
_entity.pdbx_description
1 polymer ?
#
loop_
_entity_poly.entity_id
_entity_poly.type
_entity_poly.pdbx_seq_one_letter_code
_entity_poly.pdbx_strand_id
1 'polypeptide(L)' 'MAESKIAVVTGAGSGVGRAAALSLLGAGWSVALAGR' A
#
# COMPACT_ATOMS: atom_id res chain seq x y z
N MET A 1 -9.65 0.54 20.41
CA MET A 1 -8.59 0.73 19.40
C MET A 1 -9.30 0.84 18.07
N ALA A 2 -9.07 1.88 17.28
CA ALA A 2 -9.68 1.97 15.95
C ALA A 2 -9.05 0.90 15.05
N GLU A 3 -9.87 0.14 14.33
CA GLU A 3 -9.38 -0.84 13.35
C GLU A 3 -8.49 -0.14 12.32
N SER A 4 -7.29 -0.67 12.13
CA SER A 4 -6.33 -0.09 11.19
C SER A 4 -6.68 -0.57 9.78
N LYS A 5 -6.85 0.35 8.84
CA LYS A 5 -7.18 0.01 7.45
C LYS A 5 -5.96 -0.64 6.79
N ILE A 6 -6.14 -1.85 6.24
CA ILE A 6 -5.07 -2.65 5.64
C ILE A 6 -5.28 -2.76 4.13
N ALA A 7 -4.23 -2.55 3.34
CA ALA A 7 -4.23 -2.75 1.90
C ALA A 7 -3.10 -3.69 1.46
N VAL A 8 -3.36 -4.54 0.47
CA VAL A 8 -2.32 -5.34 -0.20
C VAL A 8 -2.14 -4.79 -1.61
N VAL A 9 -0.90 -4.43 -1.97
CA VAL A 9 -0.58 -3.86 -3.28
C VAL A 9 0.40 -4.79 -4.00
N THR A 10 0.04 -5.22 -5.21
CA THR A 10 0.94 -5.97 -6.08
C THR A 10 1.66 -5.05 -7.06
N GLY A 11 2.83 -5.47 -7.56
CA GLY A 11 3.59 -4.66 -8.52
C GLY A 11 4.07 -3.31 -7.96
N ALA A 12 4.25 -3.21 -6.64
CA ALA A 12 4.56 -1.96 -5.95
C ALA A 12 6.02 -1.47 -6.10
N GLY A 13 6.87 -2.21 -6.82
CA GLY A 13 8.26 -1.83 -7.05
C GLY A 13 8.43 -0.67 -8.04
N SER A 14 7.46 -0.43 -8.92
CA SER A 14 7.54 0.64 -9.93
C SER A 14 6.17 1.10 -10.43
N GLY A 15 6.15 2.18 -11.23
CA GLY A 15 4.95 2.66 -11.92
C GLY A 15 3.75 2.94 -11.01
N VAL A 16 2.57 2.53 -11.48
CA VAL A 16 1.28 2.77 -10.80
C VAL A 16 1.20 2.07 -9.45
N GLY A 17 1.73 0.85 -9.33
CA GLY A 17 1.72 0.10 -8.06
C GLY A 17 2.47 0.85 -6.97
N ARG A 18 3.65 1.40 -7.30
CA ARG A 18 4.43 2.22 -6.35
C ARG A 18 3.69 3.49 -5.95
N ALA A 19 3.11 4.20 -6.93
CA ALA A 19 2.34 5.42 -6.67
C ALA A 19 1.13 5.16 -5.75
N ALA A 20 0.39 4.06 -6.00
CA ALA A 20 -0.74 3.66 -5.17
C ALA A 20 -0.32 3.30 -3.73
N ALA A 21 0.76 2.53 -3.56
CA ALA A 21 1.27 2.16 -2.23
C ALA A 21 1.67 3.39 -1.41
N LEU A 22 2.37 4.36 -2.02
CA LEU A 22 2.75 5.60 -1.35
C LEU A 22 1.54 6.45 -0.95
N SER A 23 0.54 6.56 -1.81
CA SER A 23 -0.70 7.28 -1.49
C SER A 23 -1.47 6.63 -0.34
N LEU A 24 -1.55 5.30 -0.29
CA LEU A 24 -2.20 4.57 0.79
C LEU A 24 -1.47 4.76 2.13
N LEU A 25 -0.14 4.70 2.12
CA LEU A 25 0.68 5.00 3.30
C LEU A 25 0.46 6.44 3.78
N GLY A 26 0.44 7.40 2.86
CA GLY A 26 0.14 8.81 3.18
C GLY A 26 -1.27 9.01 3.76
N ALA A 27 -2.22 8.15 3.39
CA ALA A 27 -3.58 8.15 3.94
C ALA A 27 -3.72 7.35 5.26
N GLY A 28 -2.60 6.92 5.87
CA GLY A 28 -2.57 6.23 7.16
C GLY A 28 -2.97 4.76 7.11
N TRP A 29 -2.86 4.11 5.94
CA TRP A 29 -3.08 2.68 5.83
C TRP A 29 -1.83 1.88 6.20
N SER A 30 -2.04 0.69 6.76
CA SER A 30 -1.03 -0.35 6.80
C SER A 30 -0.99 -1.06 5.45
N VAL A 31 0.13 -1.00 4.74
CA VAL A 31 0.22 -1.51 3.37
C VAL A 31 1.19 -2.70 3.29
N ALA A 32 0.72 -3.84 2.83
CA ALA A 32 1.53 -5.01 2.49
C ALA A 32 1.82 -5.05 0.99
N LEU A 33 3.06 -5.32 0.60
CA LEU A 33 3.48 -5.39 -0.79
C LEU A 33 3.65 -6.85 -1.21
N ALA A 34 3.09 -7.24 -2.35
CA ALA A 34 3.19 -8.61 -2.86
C ALA A 34 3.70 -8.62 -4.31
N GLY A 35 4.84 -9.25 -4.56
CA GLY A 35 5.47 -9.29 -5.87
C GLY A 35 6.81 -10.01 -5.83
N ARG A 36 7.49 -10.03 -6.98
CA ARG A 36 8.86 -10.54 -7.12
C ARG A 36 9.91 -9.46 -6.88
#